data_AF-Z9JFP4-F1
#
_entry.id   AF-Z9JFP4-F1
#
_cell.length_a   1.000
_cell.length_b   1.000
_cell.length_c   1.000
_cell.angle_alpha   90.00
_cell.angle_beta   90.00
_cell.angle_gamma   90.00
#
_symmetry.space_group_name_H-M   'P 1'
#
loop_
_entity.id
_entity.type
_entity.pdbx_description
1 polymer ?
#
loop_
_entity_poly.entity_id
_entity_poly.type
_entity_poly.pdbx_seq_one_letter_code
_entity_poly.pdbx_strand_id
1 'polypeptide(L)'
;DLTSKPIGSVLEQQRIKRLDNVKGVIGKGNAKDGLVVGGVEFKATPRGSEGGSNRMGNVKVFDSQALTDNQIKNYAQQLAGDVPLKQVSPGVYLAKLSDGTSVRLRSVSSSEAATKARWTIDITDNPSLQKIANQRTFEIKFR
;
A
#
# COMPACT_ATOMS: atom_id res chain seq x y z
N ASP A 1 -18.48 -33.15 12.88
CA ASP A 1 -18.12 -32.45 11.64
C ASP A 1 -18.80 -31.07 11.65
N LEU A 2 -18.19 -30.07 11.02
CA LEU A 2 -18.46 -28.63 11.09
C LEU A 2 -17.83 -27.91 12.30
N THR A 3 -16.50 -27.93 12.34
CA THR A 3 -15.72 -26.91 13.04
C THR A 3 -16.10 -25.53 12.49
N SER A 4 -16.59 -24.69 13.39
CA SER A 4 -16.86 -23.28 13.19
C SER A 4 -15.67 -22.59 12.50
N LYS A 5 -15.87 -22.16 11.24
CA LYS A 5 -14.94 -21.25 10.56
C LYS A 5 -14.75 -20.02 11.45
N PRO A 6 -13.52 -19.67 11.85
CA PRO A 6 -13.29 -18.54 12.75
C PRO A 6 -13.51 -17.21 12.01
N ILE A 7 -13.73 -16.16 12.81
CA ILE A 7 -13.87 -14.76 12.40
C ILE A 7 -12.62 -14.34 11.61
N GLY A 8 -12.72 -14.31 10.28
CA GLY A 8 -11.68 -13.92 9.32
C GLY A 8 -10.55 -14.96 9.15
N SER A 9 -10.13 -15.22 7.90
CA SER A 9 -8.93 -16.04 7.64
C SER A 9 -7.66 -15.34 8.19
N VAL A 10 -6.57 -16.09 8.43
CA VAL A 10 -5.27 -15.51 8.84
C VAL A 10 -4.81 -14.41 7.87
N LEU A 11 -5.09 -14.58 6.57
CA LEU A 11 -4.78 -13.60 5.53
C LEU A 11 -5.63 -12.32 5.67
N GLU A 12 -6.90 -12.43 6.06
CA GLU A 12 -7.74 -11.27 6.29
C GLU A 12 -7.29 -10.49 7.54
N GLN A 13 -6.92 -11.18 8.62
CA GLN A 13 -6.35 -10.52 9.80
C GLN A 13 -5.03 -9.81 9.46
N GLN A 14 -4.19 -10.44 8.64
CA GLN A 14 -2.96 -9.83 8.14
C GLN A 14 -3.25 -8.58 7.30
N ARG A 15 -4.23 -8.65 6.41
CA ARG A 15 -4.69 -7.52 5.60
C ARG A 15 -5.18 -6.36 6.47
N ILE A 16 -6.03 -6.61 7.46
CA ILE A 16 -6.52 -5.59 8.40
C ILE A 16 -5.34 -4.89 9.07
N LYS A 17 -4.37 -5.66 9.59
CA LYS A 17 -3.16 -5.11 10.21
C LYS A 17 -2.30 -4.28 9.23
N ARG A 18 -2.25 -4.67 7.96
CA ARG A 18 -1.56 -3.87 6.94
C ARG A 18 -2.31 -2.58 6.63
N LEU A 19 -3.63 -2.63 6.47
CA LEU A 19 -4.46 -1.45 6.27
C LEU A 19 -4.32 -0.49 7.46
N ASP A 20 -4.32 -0.96 8.70
CA ASP A 20 -4.14 -0.10 9.88
C ASP A 20 -2.76 0.58 9.92
N ASN A 21 -1.69 -0.10 9.48
CA ASN A 21 -0.39 0.54 9.28
C ASN A 21 -0.45 1.62 8.19
N VAL A 22 -1.15 1.36 7.07
CA VAL A 22 -1.35 2.33 6.00
C VAL A 22 -2.16 3.54 6.51
N LYS A 23 -3.23 3.33 7.27
CA LYS A 23 -4.01 4.40 7.93
C LYS A 23 -3.15 5.30 8.81
N GLY A 24 -2.16 4.71 9.50
CA GLY A 24 -1.23 5.46 10.35
C GLY A 24 -0.31 6.40 9.58
N VAL A 25 -0.05 6.14 8.29
CA VAL A 25 0.83 6.96 7.45
C VAL A 25 0.07 7.83 6.45
N ILE A 26 -1.14 7.48 6.00
CA ILE A 26 -1.92 8.27 5.01
C ILE A 26 -2.89 9.26 5.65
N GLY A 27 -3.13 10.40 4.99
CA GLY A 27 -3.96 11.51 5.51
C GLY A 27 -3.14 12.77 5.81
N LYS A 28 -3.81 13.90 6.07
CA LYS A 28 -3.13 15.19 6.28
C LYS A 28 -2.55 15.39 7.68
N GLY A 29 -3.05 14.66 8.68
CA GLY A 29 -2.73 14.89 10.10
C GLY A 29 -2.02 13.72 10.79
N ASN A 30 -1.46 12.78 10.03
CA ASN A 30 -0.97 11.53 10.62
C ASN A 30 0.40 11.73 11.25
N ALA A 31 0.59 11.03 12.37
CA ALA A 31 1.78 11.16 13.21
C ALA A 31 2.89 10.15 12.85
N LYS A 32 2.62 9.14 12.00
CA LYS A 32 3.64 8.13 11.66
C LYS A 32 4.35 8.49 10.37
N ASP A 33 5.66 8.57 10.49
CA ASP A 33 6.59 8.69 9.37
C ASP A 33 7.19 7.33 8.96
N GLY A 34 6.75 6.21 9.55
CA GLY A 34 7.30 4.88 9.32
C GLY A 34 6.27 3.89 8.78
N LEU A 35 6.69 3.03 7.85
CA LEU A 35 5.92 1.88 7.38
C LEU A 35 6.71 0.60 7.61
N VAL A 36 6.03 -0.46 8.04
CA VAL A 36 6.67 -1.77 8.31
C VAL A 36 6.34 -2.77 7.20
N VAL A 37 7.36 -3.21 6.47
CA VAL A 37 7.28 -4.23 5.40
C VAL A 37 8.30 -5.32 5.67
N GLY A 38 7.85 -6.59 5.68
CA GLY A 38 8.75 -7.72 5.91
C GLY A 38 9.51 -7.69 7.25
N GLY A 39 9.00 -6.98 8.25
CA GLY A 39 9.66 -6.78 9.55
C GLY A 39 10.64 -5.60 9.60
N VAL A 40 10.86 -4.92 8.47
CA VAL A 40 11.72 -3.73 8.38
C VAL A 40 10.84 -2.48 8.42
N GLU A 41 11.16 -1.55 9.31
CA GLU A 41 10.59 -0.21 9.32
C GLU A 41 11.45 0.73 8.47
N PHE A 42 10.80 1.55 7.65
CA PHE A 42 11.46 2.54 6.81
C PHE A 42 10.66 3.83 6.79
N LYS A 43 11.38 4.94 6.62
CA LYS A 43 10.81 6.28 6.77
C LYS A 43 10.19 6.80 5.49
N ALA A 44 9.11 7.54 5.65
CA ALA A 44 8.53 8.37 4.63
C ALA A 44 9.42 9.59 4.42
N THR A 45 9.56 9.97 3.16
CA THR A 45 10.17 11.23 2.76
C THR A 45 9.35 12.42 3.28
N PRO A 46 10.00 13.56 3.56
CA PRO A 46 9.32 14.76 4.05
C PRO A 46 8.17 15.20 3.15
N ARG A 47 7.08 15.68 3.77
CA ARG A 47 5.89 16.12 3.06
C ARG A 47 6.14 17.40 2.27
N GLY A 48 5.71 17.43 1.00
CA GLY A 48 5.88 18.59 0.12
C GLY A 48 7.31 18.81 -0.34
N SER A 49 8.23 17.88 -0.06
CA SER A 49 9.56 17.85 -0.66
C SER A 49 9.51 17.43 -2.12
N GLU A 50 10.52 17.82 -2.89
CA GLU A 50 10.66 17.42 -4.28
C GLU A 50 10.75 15.89 -4.40
N GLY A 51 9.89 15.31 -5.24
CA GLY A 51 9.80 13.85 -5.41
C GLY A 51 9.33 13.07 -4.18
N GLY A 52 8.91 13.75 -3.12
CA GLY A 52 8.54 13.13 -1.84
C GLY A 52 7.03 12.98 -1.63
N SER A 53 6.67 12.66 -0.40
CA SER A 53 5.27 12.54 0.05
C SER A 53 4.48 13.82 -0.23
N ASN A 54 3.26 13.71 -0.74
CA ASN A 54 2.51 14.90 -1.15
C ASN A 54 1.85 15.64 0.03
N ARG A 55 1.56 16.93 -0.18
CA ARG A 55 0.84 17.74 0.83
C ARG A 55 -0.60 17.28 1.05
N MET A 56 -1.19 16.46 0.19
CA MET A 56 -2.56 15.98 0.40
C MET A 56 -2.64 14.73 1.30
N GLY A 57 -1.52 14.02 1.48
CA GLY A 57 -1.42 12.88 2.39
C GLY A 57 -1.86 11.54 1.79
N ASN A 58 -2.30 11.51 0.52
CA ASN A 58 -2.66 10.28 -0.18
C ASN A 58 -1.53 9.69 -1.04
N VAL A 59 -0.44 10.43 -1.26
CA VAL A 59 0.78 9.89 -1.87
C VAL A 59 1.87 9.91 -0.82
N LYS A 60 2.37 8.74 -0.47
CA LYS A 60 3.51 8.58 0.43
C LYS A 60 4.68 7.94 -0.30
N VAL A 61 5.83 8.58 -0.21
CA VAL A 61 7.07 8.10 -0.81
C VAL A 61 8.01 7.73 0.31
N PHE A 62 8.57 6.54 0.22
CA PHE A 62 9.35 5.92 1.28
C PHE A 62 10.78 5.64 0.82
N ASP A 63 11.75 5.88 1.70
CA ASP A 63 13.16 5.57 1.45
C ASP A 63 13.41 4.07 1.72
N SER A 64 13.02 3.25 0.74
CA SER A 64 12.91 1.79 0.87
C SER A 64 14.05 0.99 0.21
N GLN A 65 15.24 1.58 0.09
CA GLN A 65 16.40 0.91 -0.52
C GLN A 65 16.78 -0.41 0.16
N ALA A 66 16.47 -0.54 1.46
CA ALA A 66 16.71 -1.77 2.22
C ALA A 66 15.72 -2.91 1.88
N LEU A 67 14.62 -2.61 1.18
CA LEU A 67 13.65 -3.62 0.77
C LEU A 67 14.01 -4.23 -0.58
N THR A 68 13.91 -5.55 -0.63
CA THR A 68 13.89 -6.32 -1.88
C THR A 68 12.55 -6.17 -2.60
N ASP A 69 12.58 -6.34 -3.92
CA ASP A 69 11.37 -6.35 -4.75
C ASP A 69 10.36 -7.40 -4.29
N ASN A 70 10.83 -8.57 -3.84
CA ASN A 70 9.96 -9.63 -3.33
C ASN A 70 9.26 -9.22 -2.02
N GLN A 71 9.92 -8.48 -1.14
CA GLN A 71 9.26 -7.95 0.07
C GLN A 71 8.16 -6.95 -0.29
N ILE A 72 8.38 -6.09 -1.30
CA ILE A 72 7.37 -5.14 -1.78
C ILE A 72 6.19 -5.88 -2.44
N LYS A 73 6.47 -6.86 -3.31
CA LYS A 73 5.44 -7.70 -3.94
C LYS A 73 4.61 -8.46 -2.91
N ASN A 74 5.26 -9.08 -1.92
CA ASN A 74 4.59 -9.77 -0.83
C ASN A 74 3.74 -8.81 0.00
N TYR A 75 4.22 -7.60 0.26
CA TYR A 75 3.43 -6.59 0.96
C TYR A 75 2.19 -6.16 0.18
N ALA A 76 2.30 -5.98 -1.14
CA ALA A 76 1.16 -5.73 -2.00
C ALA A 76 0.14 -6.88 -1.94
N GLN A 77 0.60 -8.14 -1.93
CA GLN A 77 -0.28 -9.29 -1.76
C GLN A 77 -0.96 -9.29 -0.38
N GLN A 78 -0.26 -8.91 0.68
CA GLN A 78 -0.86 -8.80 2.02
C GLN A 78 -1.95 -7.72 2.10
N LEU A 79 -1.83 -6.64 1.33
CA LEU A 79 -2.89 -5.64 1.19
C LEU A 79 -4.10 -6.16 0.39
N ALA A 80 -3.87 -7.08 -0.54
CA ALA A 80 -4.91 -7.74 -1.32
C ALA A 80 -5.60 -8.91 -0.58
N GLY A 81 -5.02 -9.37 0.53
CA GLY A 81 -5.56 -10.47 1.33
C GLY A 81 -5.46 -11.80 0.59
N ASP A 82 -6.58 -12.53 0.54
CA ASP A 82 -6.72 -13.82 -0.14
C ASP A 82 -6.92 -13.69 -1.65
N VAL A 83 -7.21 -12.49 -2.16
CA VAL A 83 -7.34 -12.24 -3.59
C VAL A 83 -5.95 -12.13 -4.23
N PRO A 84 -5.58 -13.01 -5.17
CA PRO A 84 -4.25 -13.00 -5.76
C PRO A 84 -4.05 -11.79 -6.67
N LEU A 85 -2.88 -11.17 -6.58
CA LEU A 85 -2.40 -10.19 -7.56
C LEU A 85 -2.11 -10.88 -8.89
N LYS A 86 -2.90 -10.59 -9.93
CA LYS A 86 -2.70 -11.13 -11.27
C LYS A 86 -1.97 -10.12 -12.14
N GLN A 87 -0.97 -10.57 -12.88
CA GLN A 87 -0.30 -9.72 -13.84
C GLN A 87 -1.24 -9.39 -15.00
N VAL A 88 -1.46 -8.10 -15.24
CA VAL A 88 -2.34 -7.61 -16.32
C VAL A 88 -1.55 -7.00 -17.47
N SER A 89 -0.31 -6.61 -17.21
CA SER A 89 0.69 -6.21 -18.21
C SER A 89 2.11 -6.37 -17.62
N PRO A 90 3.19 -6.29 -18.42
CA PRO A 90 4.55 -6.32 -17.91
C PRO A 90 4.75 -5.32 -16.77
N GLY A 91 5.13 -5.82 -15.58
CA GLY A 91 5.36 -4.98 -14.41
C GLY A 91 4.11 -4.41 -13.72
N VAL A 92 2.89 -4.81 -14.11
CA VAL A 92 1.63 -4.34 -13.48
C VAL A 92 0.78 -5.53 -13.03
N TYR A 93 0.42 -5.53 -11.75
CA TYR A 93 -0.38 -6.56 -11.10
C TYR A 93 -1.60 -5.93 -10.44
N LEU A 94 -2.74 -6.62 -10.51
CA LEU A 94 -4.02 -6.11 -10.01
C LEU A 94 -4.79 -7.20 -9.25
N ALA A 95 -5.36 -6.81 -8.12
CA ALA A 95 -6.37 -7.54 -7.38
C ALA A 95 -7.60 -6.63 -7.19
N LYS A 96 -8.80 -7.17 -7.44
CA LYS A 96 -10.08 -6.50 -7.18
C LYS A 96 -10.83 -7.31 -6.13
N LEU A 97 -11.12 -6.68 -4.99
CA LEU A 97 -11.74 -7.32 -3.84
C LEU A 97 -13.26 -7.10 -3.87
N SER A 98 -13.99 -7.95 -3.14
CA SER A 98 -15.44 -7.91 -3.05
C SER A 98 -15.98 -6.66 -2.35
N ASP A 99 -15.17 -6.01 -1.51
CA ASP A 99 -15.49 -4.74 -0.83
C ASP A 99 -15.32 -3.50 -1.74
N GLY A 100 -15.02 -3.70 -3.03
CA GLY A 100 -14.76 -2.65 -4.01
C GLY A 100 -13.31 -2.20 -4.08
N THR A 101 -12.46 -2.59 -3.12
CA THR A 101 -11.04 -2.22 -3.12
C THR A 101 -10.33 -2.77 -4.35
N SER A 102 -9.55 -1.94 -5.02
CA SER A 102 -8.55 -2.37 -5.99
C SER A 102 -7.14 -2.13 -5.45
N VAL A 103 -6.31 -3.18 -5.44
CA VAL A 103 -4.88 -3.10 -5.12
C VAL A 103 -4.09 -3.31 -6.40
N ARG A 104 -3.35 -2.29 -6.83
CA ARG A 104 -2.51 -2.34 -8.03
C ARG A 104 -1.06 -2.15 -7.65
N LEU A 105 -0.20 -3.13 -7.95
CA LEU A 105 1.25 -3.01 -7.87
C LEU A 105 1.81 -2.72 -9.27
N ARG A 106 2.67 -1.71 -9.40
CA ARG A 106 3.28 -1.35 -10.68
C ARG A 106 4.73 -0.92 -10.54
N SER A 107 5.59 -1.37 -11.46
CA SER A 107 6.97 -0.88 -11.61
C SER A 107 7.08 0.30 -12.58
N VAL A 108 5.98 0.68 -13.23
CA VAL A 108 5.92 1.82 -14.16
C VAL A 108 5.11 2.97 -13.55
N SER A 109 5.66 4.18 -13.60
CA SER A 109 4.99 5.38 -13.07
C SER A 109 5.43 6.64 -13.83
N SER A 110 4.48 7.49 -14.23
CA SER A 110 4.80 8.80 -14.81
C SER A 110 5.58 9.71 -13.85
N SER A 111 5.46 9.47 -12.54
CA SER A 111 6.21 10.16 -11.49
C SER A 111 7.51 9.45 -11.07
N GLU A 112 7.93 8.38 -11.77
CA GLU A 112 9.15 7.63 -11.45
C GLU A 112 10.38 8.54 -11.44
N ALA A 113 10.59 9.36 -12.49
CA ALA A 113 11.76 10.25 -12.58
C ALA A 113 11.86 11.21 -11.39
N ALA A 114 10.73 11.76 -10.94
CA ALA A 114 10.68 12.68 -9.80
C ALA A 114 10.83 11.94 -8.47
N THR A 115 10.13 10.82 -8.30
CA THR A 115 10.04 10.12 -7.00
C THR A 115 11.14 9.11 -6.77
N LYS A 116 11.83 8.67 -7.84
CA LYS A 116 12.78 7.56 -7.90
C LYS A 116 12.19 6.22 -7.43
N ALA A 117 10.87 6.08 -7.49
CA ALA A 117 10.18 4.90 -7.00
C ALA A 117 10.29 3.73 -7.98
N ARG A 118 10.86 2.61 -7.52
CA ARG A 118 10.96 1.34 -8.28
C ARG A 118 9.64 0.58 -8.32
N TRP A 119 8.80 0.74 -7.29
CA TRP A 119 7.47 0.14 -7.20
C TRP A 119 6.48 1.14 -6.60
N THR A 120 5.25 1.12 -7.11
CA THR A 120 4.11 1.83 -6.52
C THR A 120 2.96 0.86 -6.26
N ILE A 121 2.35 0.96 -5.07
CA ILE A 121 1.08 0.30 -4.76
C ILE A 121 0.00 1.38 -4.75
N ASP A 122 -1.00 1.23 -5.62
CA ASP A 122 -2.21 2.03 -5.58
C ASP A 122 -3.30 1.24 -4.85
N ILE A 123 -3.90 1.83 -3.82
CA ILE A 123 -5.09 1.32 -3.13
C ILE A 123 -6.24 2.26 -3.47
N THR A 124 -7.20 1.77 -4.25
CA THR A 124 -8.34 2.55 -4.74
C THR A 124 -9.63 1.97 -4.20
N ASP A 125 -10.59 2.86 -3.92
CA ASP A 125 -11.95 2.48 -3.51
C ASP A 125 -12.03 1.68 -2.20
N ASN A 126 -11.00 1.76 -1.34
CA ASN A 126 -11.04 1.12 -0.04
C ASN A 126 -11.94 1.88 0.94
N PRO A 127 -13.04 1.28 1.45
CA PRO A 127 -13.99 1.99 2.30
C PRO A 127 -13.40 2.50 3.62
N SER A 128 -12.36 1.84 4.14
CA SER A 128 -11.74 2.22 5.43
C SER A 128 -10.75 3.38 5.29
N LEU A 129 -10.05 3.47 4.15
CA LEU A 129 -9.07 4.54 3.90
C LEU A 129 -9.75 5.84 3.44
N GLN A 130 -10.81 5.75 2.63
CA GLN A 130 -11.56 6.91 2.15
C GLN A 130 -12.08 7.77 3.32
N LYS A 131 -12.51 7.13 4.41
CA LYS A 131 -12.98 7.81 5.63
C LYS A 131 -11.91 8.68 6.31
N ILE A 132 -10.62 8.46 6.05
CA ILE A 132 -9.52 9.13 6.74
C ILE A 132 -9.04 10.36 5.96
N ALA A 133 -8.88 10.23 4.65
CA ALA A 133 -8.28 11.29 3.84
C ALA A 133 -9.25 11.96 2.87
N ASN A 134 -10.48 11.48 2.76
CA ASN A 134 -11.44 11.89 1.71
C ASN A 134 -10.81 11.83 0.31
N GLN A 135 -10.04 10.76 0.05
CA GLN A 135 -9.36 10.51 -1.21
C GLN A 135 -9.73 9.13 -1.70
N ARG A 136 -10.04 9.02 -2.99
CA ARG A 136 -10.43 7.76 -3.62
C ARG A 136 -9.26 6.79 -3.76
N THR A 137 -8.08 7.33 -4.08
CA THR A 137 -6.86 6.58 -4.37
C THR A 137 -5.73 7.02 -3.46
N PHE A 138 -5.01 6.04 -2.94
CA PHE A 138 -3.82 6.18 -2.12
C PHE A 138 -2.65 5.51 -2.83
N GLU A 139 -1.51 6.20 -2.94
CA GLU A 139 -0.29 5.67 -3.53
C GLU A 139 0.80 5.52 -2.45
N ILE A 140 1.36 4.32 -2.38
CA ILE A 140 2.54 4.01 -1.57
C ILE A 140 3.68 3.74 -2.56
N LYS A 141 4.68 4.61 -2.57
CA LYS A 141 5.82 4.56 -3.48
C LYS A 141 7.08 4.12 -2.73
N PHE A 142 7.79 3.17 -3.34
CA PHE A 142 9.01 2.57 -2.81
C PHE A 142 10.20 3.00 -3.65
N ARG A 143 11.07 3.84 -3.10
CA ARG A 143 12.38 4.19 -3.68
C ARG A 143 13.33 3.00 -3.69
#